data_AF-A0A9D6YL77-F1
#
_entry.id   AF-A0A9D6YL77-F1
#
_cell.length_a   1.000
_cell.length_b   1.000
_cell.length_c   1.000
_cell.angle_alpha   90.00
_cell.angle_beta   90.00
_cell.angle_gamma   90.00
#
_symmetry.space_group_name_H-M   'P 1'
#
loop_
_entity.id
_entity.type
_entity.pdbx_description
1 polymer ?
#
loop_
_entity_poly.entity_id
_entity_poly.type
_entity_poly.pdbx_seq_one_letter_code
_entity_poly.pdbx_strand_id
1 'polypeptide(L)'
;MAETRRLSSDDIKADFQNQTLTIVGVLSKKLRDEIIARLSELAQQKVGRLNFHFASIKLCKFNDDVRRFTNFIEANRFCEKRNYDISHRELPEQWDDHKFIWIPYKTLLRGIVLAVRLMKKIDRYVIGPAAPYLWRGVRKKRYTLTMPPRVTYMILPHYLLSEQDYTNILNKEMEEQDNII
;
A
#
# COMPACT_ATOMS: atom_id res chain seq x y z
N MET A 1 -6.56 11.59 -13.32
CA MET A 1 -5.62 11.80 -14.45
C MET A 1 -6.35 12.11 -15.76
N ALA A 2 -7.41 11.38 -16.14
CA ALA A 2 -8.17 11.70 -17.36
C ALA A 2 -8.86 13.08 -17.29
N GLU A 3 -9.44 13.43 -16.15
CA GLU A 3 -10.11 14.70 -15.93
C GLU A 3 -9.12 15.88 -15.82
N THR A 4 -7.96 15.66 -15.19
CA THR A 4 -6.85 16.63 -15.15
C THR A 4 -6.34 16.97 -16.57
N ARG A 5 -6.23 15.96 -17.45
CA ARG A 5 -5.84 16.17 -18.86
C ARG A 5 -6.95 16.79 -19.72
N ARG A 6 -8.21 16.69 -19.30
CA ARG A 6 -9.34 17.37 -19.95
C ARG A 6 -9.48 18.82 -19.53
N LEU A 7 -9.06 19.13 -18.30
CA LEU A 7 -9.12 20.45 -17.71
C LEU A 7 -7.85 21.27 -17.98
N SER A 8 -6.69 20.63 -18.18
CA SER A 8 -5.45 21.32 -18.54
C SER A 8 -5.49 21.78 -19.99
N SER A 9 -5.14 23.03 -20.22
CA SER A 9 -4.98 23.63 -21.53
C SER A 9 -3.49 23.84 -21.85
N ASP A 10 -3.20 24.29 -23.07
CA ASP A 10 -1.84 24.74 -23.42
C ASP A 10 -1.51 26.13 -22.82
N ASP A 11 -2.49 26.81 -22.20
CA ASP A 11 -2.29 28.08 -21.49
C ASP A 11 -2.07 27.86 -19.99
N ILE A 12 -0.80 27.96 -19.60
CA ILE A 12 -0.34 27.84 -18.21
C ILE A 12 -1.05 28.85 -17.29
N LYS A 13 -1.34 30.08 -17.76
CA LYS A 13 -1.97 31.11 -16.92
C LYS A 13 -3.43 30.77 -16.64
N ALA A 14 -4.16 30.28 -17.64
CA ALA A 14 -5.54 29.83 -17.50
C ALA A 14 -5.63 28.62 -16.55
N ASP A 15 -4.69 27.68 -16.66
CA ASP A 15 -4.62 26.50 -15.81
C ASP A 15 -4.33 26.84 -14.34
N PHE A 16 -3.50 27.84 -14.07
CA PHE A 16 -3.23 28.33 -12.71
C PHE A 16 -4.46 28.99 -12.06
N GLN A 17 -5.29 29.66 -12.85
CA GLN A 17 -6.52 30.30 -12.36
C GLN A 17 -7.67 29.29 -12.17
N ASN A 18 -7.54 28.09 -12.72
CA ASN A 18 -8.53 27.04 -12.57
C ASN A 18 -8.48 26.42 -11.17
N GLN A 19 -9.45 26.80 -10.33
CA GLN A 19 -9.57 26.31 -8.96
C GLN A 19 -9.71 24.78 -8.89
N THR A 20 -10.43 24.17 -9.85
CA THR A 20 -10.63 22.71 -9.90
C THR A 20 -9.32 21.97 -10.16
N LEU A 21 -8.50 22.47 -11.09
CA LEU A 21 -7.16 21.91 -11.35
C LEU A 21 -6.25 22.04 -10.12
N THR A 22 -6.31 23.18 -9.45
CA THR A 22 -5.54 23.44 -8.22
C THR A 22 -5.93 22.44 -7.12
N ILE A 23 -7.24 22.24 -6.89
CA ILE A 23 -7.76 21.28 -5.92
C ILE A 23 -7.27 19.86 -6.25
N VAL A 24 -7.39 19.42 -7.50
CA VAL A 24 -6.94 18.09 -7.94
C VAL A 24 -5.44 17.93 -7.73
N GLY A 25 -4.64 18.96 -8.01
CA GLY A 25 -3.20 18.97 -7.79
C GLY A 25 -2.82 18.81 -6.32
N VAL A 26 -3.43 19.61 -5.44
CA VAL A 26 -3.22 19.54 -3.98
C VAL A 26 -3.62 18.17 -3.44
N LEU A 27 -4.78 17.66 -3.85
CA LEU A 27 -5.30 16.38 -3.37
C LEU A 27 -4.42 15.22 -3.85
N SER A 28 -3.96 15.26 -5.10
CA SER A 28 -3.01 14.28 -5.65
C SER A 28 -1.68 14.30 -4.90
N LYS A 29 -1.16 15.48 -4.55
CA LYS A 29 0.05 15.62 -3.75
C LYS A 29 -0.13 15.02 -2.35
N LYS A 30 -1.21 15.36 -1.65
CA LYS A 30 -1.51 14.81 -0.31
C LYS A 30 -1.64 13.29 -0.33
N LEU A 31 -2.37 12.73 -1.30
CA LEU A 31 -2.50 11.28 -1.44
C LEU A 31 -1.15 10.61 -1.71
N ARG A 32 -0.31 11.22 -2.55
CA ARG A 32 1.05 10.72 -2.81
C ARG A 32 1.88 10.70 -1.54
N ASP A 33 1.85 11.78 -0.77
CA ASP A 33 2.59 11.90 0.49
C ASP A 33 2.07 10.88 1.53
N GLU A 34 0.75 10.67 1.62
CA GLU A 34 0.19 9.63 2.49
C GLU A 34 0.67 8.23 2.08
N ILE A 35 0.67 7.89 0.79
CA ILE A 35 1.18 6.60 0.31
C ILE A 35 2.65 6.44 0.69
N ILE A 36 3.47 7.47 0.48
CA ILE A 36 4.90 7.46 0.86
C ILE A 36 5.04 7.21 2.36
N ALA A 37 4.29 7.94 3.19
CA ALA A 37 4.32 7.78 4.64
C ALA A 37 3.95 6.34 5.05
N ARG A 38 2.89 5.76 4.47
CA ARG A 38 2.46 4.38 4.75
C ARG A 38 3.49 3.34 4.32
N LEU A 39 4.08 3.47 3.14
CA LEU A 39 5.14 2.57 2.69
C LEU A 39 6.36 2.63 3.62
N SER A 40 6.73 3.84 4.05
CA SER A 40 7.81 4.04 5.02
C SER A 40 7.47 3.49 6.41
N GLU A 41 6.21 3.53 6.85
CA GLU A 41 5.76 2.93 8.10
C GLU A 41 5.81 1.39 8.06
N LEU A 42 5.37 0.79 6.95
CA LEU A 42 5.40 -0.66 6.75
C LEU A 42 6.81 -1.24 6.76
N ALA A 43 7.81 -0.46 6.34
CA ALA A 43 9.21 -0.85 6.28
C ALA A 43 9.97 -0.71 7.61
N GLN A 44 9.39 -0.02 8.62
CA GLN A 44 10.07 0.20 9.89
C GLN A 44 10.32 -1.11 10.64
N GLN A 45 11.54 -1.26 11.16
CA GLN A 45 11.93 -2.35 12.05
C GLN A 45 11.56 -2.03 13.50
N LYS A 46 10.26 -1.90 13.78
CA LYS A 46 9.76 -1.61 15.14
C LYS A 46 8.78 -2.68 15.59
N VAL A 47 9.03 -3.25 16.77
CA VAL A 47 8.09 -4.13 17.47
C VAL A 47 7.09 -3.24 18.22
N GLY A 48 5.78 -3.50 18.08
CA GLY A 48 4.71 -2.70 18.72
C GLY A 48 3.83 -1.90 17.75
N ARG A 49 4.10 -1.95 16.45
CA ARG A 49 3.18 -1.49 15.39
C ARG A 49 2.96 -2.62 14.39
N LEU A 50 1.78 -2.64 13.77
CA LEU A 50 1.47 -3.61 12.72
C LEU A 50 2.19 -3.22 11.42
N ASN A 51 3.45 -3.67 11.30
CA ASN A 51 4.31 -3.52 10.13
C ASN A 51 4.84 -4.90 9.70
N PHE A 52 5.57 -4.95 8.58
CA PHE A 52 6.05 -6.23 8.05
C PHE A 52 7.10 -6.88 8.94
N HIS A 53 7.95 -6.09 9.60
CA HIS A 53 8.93 -6.60 10.54
C HIS A 53 8.26 -7.35 11.71
N PHE A 54 7.26 -6.74 12.34
CA PHE A 54 6.46 -7.36 13.39
C PHE A 54 5.78 -8.64 12.91
N ALA A 55 5.16 -8.61 11.71
CA ALA A 55 4.53 -9.79 11.13
C ALA A 55 5.55 -10.92 10.90
N SER A 56 6.74 -10.63 10.37
CA SER A 56 7.78 -11.64 10.13
C SER A 56 8.31 -12.28 11.41
N ILE A 57 8.49 -11.48 12.47
CA ILE A 57 8.89 -11.99 13.79
C ILE A 57 7.79 -12.88 14.37
N LYS A 58 6.53 -12.43 14.33
CA LYS A 58 5.41 -13.19 14.91
C LYS A 58 5.12 -14.50 14.18
N LEU A 59 5.31 -14.53 12.88
CA LEU A 59 5.07 -15.72 12.06
C LEU A 59 6.32 -16.59 11.89
N CYS A 60 7.49 -16.14 12.36
CA CYS A 60 8.80 -16.77 12.11
C CYS A 60 9.03 -17.09 10.62
N LYS A 61 8.55 -16.23 9.71
CA LYS A 61 8.56 -16.41 8.25
C LYS A 61 8.74 -15.08 7.53
N PHE A 62 9.01 -15.13 6.23
CA PHE A 62 9.08 -13.97 5.31
C PHE A 62 10.24 -12.98 5.54
N ASN A 63 11.24 -13.32 6.38
CA ASN A 63 12.37 -12.43 6.67
C ASN A 63 13.04 -11.86 5.40
N ASP A 64 13.25 -12.69 4.38
CA ASP A 64 13.86 -12.26 3.13
C ASP A 64 12.97 -11.31 2.32
N ASP A 65 11.66 -11.56 2.28
CA ASP A 65 10.71 -10.69 1.59
C ASP A 65 10.60 -9.32 2.30
N VAL A 66 10.58 -9.33 3.64
CA VAL A 66 10.59 -8.11 4.46
C VAL A 66 11.88 -7.33 4.23
N ARG A 67 13.03 -8.00 4.30
CA ARG A 67 14.34 -7.36 4.05
C ARG A 67 14.41 -6.76 2.66
N ARG A 68 13.94 -7.48 1.64
CA ARG A 68 13.88 -6.98 0.26
C ARG A 68 12.99 -5.74 0.15
N PHE A 69 11.84 -5.73 0.81
CA PHE A 69 10.95 -4.58 0.83
C PHE A 69 11.60 -3.39 1.54
N THR A 70 12.15 -3.59 2.74
CA THR A 70 12.83 -2.54 3.52
C THR A 70 13.99 -1.93 2.75
N ASN A 71 14.88 -2.77 2.19
CA ASN A 71 16.01 -2.30 1.38
C ASN A 71 15.54 -1.46 0.18
N PHE A 72 14.42 -1.83 -0.47
CA PHE A 72 13.86 -1.04 -1.57
C PHE A 72 13.37 0.33 -1.10
N ILE A 73 12.68 0.39 0.04
CA ILE A 73 12.14 1.65 0.60
C ILE A 73 13.29 2.58 1.03
N GLU A 74 14.33 2.05 1.66
CA GLU A 74 15.51 2.80 2.08
C GLU A 74 16.31 3.31 0.88
N ALA A 75 16.64 2.45 -0.08
CA ALA A 75 17.39 2.81 -1.28
C ALA A 75 16.71 3.90 -2.12
N ASN A 76 15.37 4.01 -2.04
CA ASN A 76 14.58 5.01 -2.76
C ASN A 76 14.14 6.18 -1.87
N ARG A 77 14.74 6.35 -0.69
CA ARG A 77 14.63 7.55 0.18
C ARG A 77 13.20 7.86 0.65
N PHE A 78 12.33 6.85 0.71
CA PHE A 78 10.96 6.99 1.20
C PHE A 78 10.92 7.43 2.67
N CYS A 79 11.82 6.88 3.50
CA CYS A 79 11.93 7.25 4.91
C CYS A 79 12.36 8.70 5.10
N GLU A 80 13.40 9.13 4.36
CA GLU A 80 13.88 10.51 4.38
C GLU A 80 12.78 11.48 3.94
N LYS A 81 12.10 11.21 2.82
CA LYS A 81 10.98 12.04 2.38
C LYS A 81 9.88 12.14 3.43
N ARG A 82 9.53 11.03 4.09
CA ARG A 82 8.55 11.08 5.18
C ARG A 82 9.03 11.96 6.32
N ASN A 83 10.25 11.76 6.81
CA ASN A 83 10.76 12.48 7.97
C ASN A 83 10.93 13.97 7.70
N TYR A 84 11.39 14.32 6.51
CA TYR A 84 11.74 15.68 6.12
C TYR A 84 10.53 16.47 5.58
N ASP A 85 9.91 15.98 4.49
CA ASP A 85 8.89 16.73 3.75
C ASP A 85 7.46 16.56 4.32
N ILE A 86 7.16 15.42 4.95
CA ILE A 86 5.77 15.03 5.25
C ILE A 86 5.45 15.15 6.74
N SER A 87 6.32 14.61 7.59
CA SER A 87 6.13 14.57 9.04
C SER A 87 6.98 15.60 9.79
N HIS A 88 7.85 16.33 9.08
CA HIS A 88 8.66 17.42 9.61
C HIS A 88 9.41 17.09 10.91
N ARG A 89 9.87 15.84 11.03
CA ARG A 89 10.66 15.35 12.16
C ARG A 89 12.11 15.81 12.09
N GLU A 90 12.59 16.06 10.88
CA GLU A 90 13.95 16.45 10.57
C GLU A 90 13.89 17.73 9.72
N LEU A 91 13.43 18.84 10.31
CA LEU A 91 13.48 20.15 9.66
C LEU A 91 14.88 20.77 9.86
N PRO A 92 15.47 21.37 8.82
CA PRO A 92 16.69 22.13 9.01
C PRO A 92 16.40 23.43 9.74
N GLU A 93 17.38 23.94 10.48
CA GLU A 93 17.28 25.22 11.17
C GLU A 93 17.29 26.40 10.19
N GLN A 94 17.98 26.25 9.05
CA GLN A 94 18.08 27.27 8.02
C GLN A 94 17.21 26.94 6.80
N TRP A 95 16.63 27.99 6.20
CA TRP A 95 15.82 27.85 4.99
C TRP A 95 16.62 27.35 3.79
N ASP A 96 17.89 27.77 3.67
CA ASP A 96 18.77 27.42 2.55
C ASP A 96 19.12 25.93 2.50
N ASP A 97 19.05 25.24 3.64
CA ASP A 97 19.26 23.80 3.74
C ASP A 97 18.03 22.98 3.31
N HIS A 98 16.97 23.63 2.81
CA HIS A 98 15.75 22.93 2.39
C HIS A 98 15.97 22.01 1.19
N LYS A 99 15.99 20.69 1.43
CA LYS A 99 16.13 19.68 0.37
C LYS A 99 14.78 19.19 -0.11
N PHE A 100 14.49 19.36 -1.40
CA PHE A 100 13.31 18.73 -2.00
C PHE A 100 13.60 17.28 -2.38
N ILE A 101 12.93 16.33 -1.71
CA ILE A 101 13.07 14.90 -2.02
C ILE A 101 11.97 14.49 -2.98
N TRP A 102 12.31 14.13 -4.21
CA TRP A 102 11.34 13.65 -5.18
C TRP A 102 11.43 12.12 -5.35
N ILE A 103 10.28 11.44 -5.27
CA ILE A 103 10.19 9.97 -5.48
C ILE A 103 9.42 9.65 -6.76
N PRO A 104 10.01 8.99 -7.76
CA PRO A 104 9.31 8.77 -9.03
C PRO A 104 8.01 8.03 -8.92
N TYR A 105 7.04 8.39 -9.78
CA TYR A 105 5.77 7.64 -9.87
C TYR A 105 6.02 6.14 -10.11
N LYS A 106 6.96 5.80 -11.01
CA LYS A 106 7.36 4.40 -11.26
C LYS A 106 7.89 3.72 -9.99
N THR A 107 8.67 4.44 -9.18
CA THR A 107 9.22 3.95 -7.92
C THR A 107 8.15 3.80 -6.84
N LEU A 108 7.24 4.78 -6.74
CA LEU A 108 6.07 4.71 -5.87
C LEU A 108 5.21 3.49 -6.21
N LEU A 109 4.91 3.29 -7.49
CA LEU A 109 4.13 2.15 -7.97
C LEU A 109 4.81 0.82 -7.63
N ARG A 110 6.13 0.72 -7.85
CA ARG A 110 6.92 -0.46 -7.46
C ARG A 110 6.84 -0.73 -5.95
N GLY A 111 6.95 0.32 -5.12
CA GLY A 111 6.80 0.22 -3.67
C GLY A 111 5.43 -0.33 -3.25
N ILE A 112 4.35 0.20 -3.84
CA ILE A 112 2.98 -0.30 -3.63
C ILE A 112 2.87 -1.78 -4.02
N VAL A 113 3.39 -2.15 -5.19
CA VAL A 113 3.32 -3.53 -5.69
C VAL A 113 4.07 -4.48 -4.75
N LEU A 114 5.27 -4.12 -4.28
CA LEU A 114 6.03 -4.94 -3.33
C LEU A 114 5.27 -5.11 -2.02
N ALA A 115 4.71 -4.03 -1.46
CA ALA A 115 3.91 -4.09 -0.25
C ALA A 115 2.68 -5.01 -0.41
N VAL A 116 1.89 -4.82 -1.47
CA VAL A 116 0.69 -5.63 -1.73
C VAL A 116 1.04 -7.10 -1.98
N ARG A 117 2.15 -7.40 -2.66
CA ARG A 117 2.61 -8.78 -2.85
C ARG A 117 2.95 -9.44 -1.51
N LEU A 118 3.66 -8.74 -0.63
CA LEU A 118 4.02 -9.23 0.69
C LEU A 118 2.78 -9.45 1.57
N MET A 119 1.85 -8.49 1.60
CA MET A 119 0.56 -8.64 2.30
C MET A 119 -0.17 -9.90 1.85
N LYS A 120 -0.34 -10.10 0.55
CA LYS A 120 -1.01 -11.29 0.01
C LYS A 120 -0.29 -12.60 0.31
N LYS A 121 1.05 -12.57 0.36
CA LYS A 121 1.85 -13.75 0.73
C LYS A 121 1.63 -14.12 2.19
N ILE A 122 1.60 -13.13 3.07
CA ILE A 122 1.27 -13.30 4.49
C ILE A 122 -0.16 -13.83 4.62
N ASP A 123 -1.13 -13.24 3.94
CA ASP A 123 -2.53 -13.68 4.01
C ASP A 123 -2.73 -15.11 3.48
N ARG A 124 -2.04 -15.49 2.39
CA ARG A 124 -2.08 -16.88 1.90
C ARG A 124 -1.53 -17.86 2.93
N TYR A 125 -0.54 -17.45 3.72
CA TYR A 125 0.03 -18.29 4.77
C TYR A 125 -0.88 -18.40 6.00
N VAL A 126 -1.54 -17.30 6.39
CA VAL A 126 -2.38 -17.26 7.61
C VAL A 126 -3.78 -17.81 7.35
N ILE A 127 -4.38 -17.45 6.21
CA ILE A 127 -5.77 -17.79 5.85
C ILE A 127 -5.83 -19.02 4.93
N GLY A 128 -4.70 -19.44 4.35
CA GLY A 128 -4.64 -20.61 3.50
C GLY A 128 -5.27 -20.41 2.11
N PRO A 129 -5.79 -21.51 1.50
CA PRO A 129 -6.27 -21.53 0.13
C PRO A 129 -7.33 -20.49 -0.24
N ALA A 130 -8.13 -20.06 0.74
CA ALA A 130 -9.19 -19.08 0.60
C ALA A 130 -8.71 -17.65 0.33
N ALA A 131 -7.47 -17.29 0.72
CA ALA A 131 -7.00 -15.90 0.69
C ALA A 131 -7.22 -15.17 -0.66
N PRO A 132 -6.90 -15.74 -1.84
CA PRO A 132 -7.10 -15.07 -3.12
C PRO A 132 -8.57 -14.78 -3.43
N TYR A 133 -9.49 -15.64 -2.99
CA TYR A 133 -10.93 -15.51 -3.21
C TYR A 133 -11.51 -14.43 -2.31
N LEU A 134 -11.12 -14.41 -1.04
CA LEU A 134 -11.50 -13.36 -0.08
C LEU A 134 -11.02 -11.98 -0.57
N TRP A 135 -9.78 -11.89 -1.08
CA TRP A 135 -9.24 -10.66 -1.67
C TRP A 135 -10.03 -10.19 -2.90
N ARG A 136 -10.56 -11.11 -3.71
CA ARG A 136 -11.43 -10.76 -4.85
C ARG A 136 -12.77 -10.22 -4.34
N GLY A 137 -13.38 -10.88 -3.36
CA GLY A 137 -14.64 -10.44 -2.73
C GLY A 137 -14.53 -9.03 -2.15
N VAL A 138 -13.51 -8.79 -1.33
CA VAL A 138 -13.25 -7.46 -0.75
C VAL A 138 -12.97 -6.41 -1.82
N ARG A 139 -12.22 -6.74 -2.88
CA ARG A 139 -11.96 -5.78 -3.97
C ARG A 139 -13.24 -5.37 -4.70
N LYS A 140 -14.19 -6.27 -4.91
CA LYS A 140 -15.50 -5.94 -5.52
C LYS A 140 -16.27 -4.90 -4.68
N LYS A 141 -16.18 -5.00 -3.35
CA LYS A 141 -16.84 -4.08 -2.40
C LYS A 141 -16.01 -2.84 -2.03
N ARG A 142 -14.88 -2.59 -2.70
CA ARG A 142 -14.02 -1.44 -2.39
C ARG A 142 -14.72 -0.09 -2.57
N TYR A 143 -15.64 0.00 -3.52
CA TYR A 143 -16.37 1.23 -3.84
C TYR A 143 -17.76 1.29 -3.19
N THR A 144 -18.15 0.25 -2.45
CA THR A 144 -19.36 0.31 -1.64
C THR A 144 -19.02 1.00 -0.33
N LEU A 145 -19.61 2.17 -0.08
CA LEU A 145 -19.38 3.02 1.10
C LEU A 145 -19.99 2.43 2.40
N THR A 146 -20.02 1.12 2.54
CA THR A 146 -20.66 0.45 3.68
C THR A 146 -19.78 0.44 4.92
N MET A 147 -18.45 0.41 4.77
CA MET A 147 -17.51 0.38 5.91
C MET A 147 -16.17 1.06 5.59
N PRO A 148 -15.45 1.57 6.61
CA PRO A 148 -14.07 2.02 6.45
C PRO A 148 -13.15 0.88 5.99
N PRO A 149 -12.18 1.14 5.08
CA PRO A 149 -11.31 0.09 4.52
C PRO A 149 -10.58 -0.74 5.57
N ARG A 150 -10.14 -0.12 6.67
CA ARG A 150 -9.46 -0.80 7.78
C ARG A 150 -10.32 -1.91 8.37
N VAL A 151 -11.61 -1.65 8.57
CA VAL A 151 -12.55 -2.63 9.14
C VAL A 151 -12.77 -3.76 8.16
N THR A 152 -12.93 -3.46 6.87
CA THR A 152 -13.10 -4.46 5.80
C THR A 152 -11.97 -5.49 5.79
N TYR A 153 -10.73 -5.07 6.03
CA TYR A 153 -9.60 -6.00 6.09
C TYR A 153 -9.56 -6.83 7.37
N MET A 154 -10.08 -6.32 8.50
CA MET A 154 -10.14 -7.09 9.75
C MET A 154 -11.18 -8.21 9.69
N ILE A 155 -12.28 -8.01 8.97
CA ILE A 155 -13.34 -9.02 8.80
C ILE A 155 -13.09 -9.94 7.58
N LEU A 156 -11.96 -9.79 6.89
CA LEU A 156 -11.62 -10.59 5.71
C LEU A 156 -11.78 -12.11 5.95
N PRO A 157 -11.36 -12.69 7.08
CA PRO A 157 -11.54 -14.13 7.32
C PRO A 157 -13.00 -14.59 7.45
N HIS A 158 -13.93 -13.66 7.71
CA HIS A 158 -15.34 -13.95 7.98
C HIS A 158 -16.25 -13.63 6.79
N TYR A 159 -15.66 -13.39 5.62
CA TYR A 159 -16.42 -12.97 4.46
C TYR A 159 -17.16 -14.14 3.83
N LEU A 160 -18.46 -13.97 3.58
CA LEU A 160 -19.26 -14.94 2.86
C LEU A 160 -18.80 -15.02 1.40
N LEU A 161 -18.33 -16.20 1.02
CA LEU A 161 -17.95 -16.54 -0.34
C LEU A 161 -19.13 -17.17 -1.09
N SER A 162 -19.07 -17.15 -2.43
CA SER A 162 -20.03 -17.89 -3.24
C SER A 162 -19.79 -19.39 -3.11
N GLU A 163 -20.82 -20.22 -3.34
CA GLU A 163 -20.68 -21.68 -3.33
C GLU A 163 -19.60 -22.16 -4.31
N GLN A 164 -19.53 -21.53 -5.50
CA GLN A 164 -18.50 -21.83 -6.50
C GLN A 164 -17.09 -21.53 -6.00
N ASP A 165 -16.89 -20.41 -5.29
CA ASP A 165 -15.59 -20.09 -4.69
C ASP A 165 -15.24 -21.10 -3.59
N TYR A 166 -16.23 -21.55 -2.82
CA TYR A 166 -16.04 -22.54 -1.76
C TYR A 166 -15.59 -23.90 -2.31
N THR A 167 -16.24 -24.41 -3.36
CA THR A 167 -15.83 -25.67 -4.01
C THR A 167 -14.39 -25.59 -4.54
N ASN A 168 -14.02 -24.46 -5.13
CA ASN A 168 -12.66 -24.24 -5.62
C ASN A 168 -11.61 -24.16 -4.50
N ILE A 169 -12.00 -23.69 -3.31
CA ILE A 169 -11.13 -23.66 -2.13
C ILE A 169 -10.92 -25.07 -1.61
N LEU A 170 -12.00 -25.85 -1.44
CA LEU A 170 -11.92 -27.24 -0.99
C LEU A 170 -11.00 -28.08 -1.88
N ASN A 171 -11.16 -27.98 -3.20
CA ASN A 171 -10.30 -28.71 -4.14
C ASN A 171 -8.82 -28.33 -3.96
N LYS A 172 -8.51 -27.04 -3.72
CA LYS A 172 -7.14 -26.59 -3.47
C LYS A 172 -6.59 -27.01 -2.11
N GLU A 173 -7.44 -27.09 -1.10
CA GLU A 173 -7.06 -27.62 0.22
C GLU A 173 -6.70 -29.09 0.12
N MET A 174 -7.48 -29.87 -0.63
CA MET A 174 -7.18 -31.27 -0.92
C MET A 174 -5.85 -31.42 -1.69
N GLU A 175 -5.66 -30.64 -2.77
CA GLU A 175 -4.40 -30.63 -3.54
C GLU A 175 -3.17 -30.27 -2.68
N GLU A 176 -3.31 -29.31 -1.75
CA GLU A 176 -2.20 -28.93 -0.87
C GLU A 176 -1.92 -29.97 0.22
N GLN A 177 -2.93 -30.72 0.68
CA GLN A 177 -2.77 -31.83 1.62
C GLN A 177 -2.08 -33.04 0.99
N ASP A 178 -2.43 -33.38 -0.25
CA ASP A 178 -1.84 -34.50 -0.99
C ASP A 178 -0.36 -34.27 -1.34
N ASN A 179 0.09 -33.01 -1.44
CA ASN A 179 1.48 -32.65 -1.70
C ASN A 179 2.39 -32.66 -0.45
N ILE A 180 1.84 -32.92 0.74
CA ILE A 180 2.58 -32.97 2.01
C ILE A 180 2.88 -34.43 2.43
N ILE A 181 2.31 -35.42 1.72
CA ILE A 181 2.55 -36.87 1.90
C ILE A 181 3.56 -37.36 0.86
#